data_AF-A0A1H3TGC8-F1
#
_entry.id   AF-A0A1H3TGC8-F1
#
_cell.length_a   1.000
_cell.length_b   1.000
_cell.length_c   1.000
_cell.angle_alpha   90.00
_cell.angle_beta   90.00
_cell.angle_gamma   90.00
#
_symmetry.space_group_name_H-M   'P 1'
#
loop_
_entity.id
_entity.type
_entity.pdbx_description
1 polymer ?
#
loop_
_entity_poly.entity_id
_entity_poly.type
_entity_poly.pdbx_seq_one_letter_code
_entity_poly.pdbx_strand_id
1 'polypeptide(L)'
;MKVLPYFDAPISQAEFAALVGVSEARVSQLVSEGVIVRGDSGHEWLLGYCERLRDQAAGRASAGLGGLDLVQERAALARSQREAQDLKNAVARGEFAPIGALADVLGLASSAVVDRMDQIEGQLRKACPDLPEDARVTVLRVLADARNEWIRVTSKLIGERVAAMAEAPDEDELDEEAAF
;
A
#
# COMPACT_ATOMS: atom_id res chain seq x y z
N MET A 1 3.07 39.90 -47.85
CA MET A 1 4.02 38.76 -47.79
C MET A 1 3.97 38.08 -49.15
N LYS A 2 5.09 37.94 -49.89
CA LYS A 2 5.07 37.18 -51.15
C LYS A 2 5.02 35.69 -50.78
N VAL A 3 3.82 35.20 -50.50
CA VAL A 3 3.56 33.75 -50.54
C VAL A 3 3.87 33.33 -51.98
N LEU A 4 4.65 32.28 -52.17
CA LEU A 4 4.95 31.79 -53.52
C LEU A 4 3.61 31.59 -54.23
N PRO A 5 3.40 32.09 -55.46
CA PRO A 5 2.09 32.04 -56.14
C PRO A 5 1.54 30.61 -56.29
N TYR A 6 2.40 29.61 -56.12
CA TYR A 6 2.09 28.19 -56.13
C TYR A 6 1.36 27.68 -54.87
N PHE A 7 1.38 28.40 -53.75
CA PHE A 7 0.71 27.99 -52.51
C PHE A 7 -0.75 28.44 -52.40
N ASP A 8 -1.16 29.39 -53.25
CA ASP A 8 -2.54 29.87 -53.35
C ASP A 8 -3.38 29.02 -54.34
N ALA A 9 -2.76 28.01 -54.96
CA ALA A 9 -3.42 27.03 -55.80
C ALA A 9 -3.83 25.78 -55.00
N PRO A 10 -4.89 25.06 -55.43
CA PRO A 10 -5.23 23.76 -54.87
C PRO A 10 -4.06 22.78 -54.97
N ILE A 11 -3.78 22.03 -53.90
CA ILE A 11 -2.71 21.03 -53.85
C ILE A 11 -3.29 19.61 -53.79
N SER A 12 -2.62 18.63 -54.40
CA SER A 12 -3.01 17.23 -54.26
C SER A 12 -2.57 16.64 -52.92
N GLN A 13 -3.21 15.54 -52.50
CA GLN A 13 -2.84 14.85 -51.25
C GLN A 13 -1.41 14.31 -51.28
N ALA A 14 -0.96 13.79 -52.44
CA ALA A 14 0.39 13.28 -52.62
C ALA A 14 1.45 14.39 -52.53
N GLU A 15 1.20 15.54 -53.16
CA GLU A 15 2.11 16.70 -53.09
C GLU A 15 2.17 17.28 -51.68
N PHE A 16 1.04 17.37 -50.99
CA PHE A 16 1.01 17.84 -49.60
C PHE A 16 1.70 16.85 -48.65
N ALA A 17 1.50 15.55 -48.86
CA ALA A 17 2.18 14.50 -48.07
C ALA A 17 3.70 14.61 -48.19
N ALA A 18 4.21 14.80 -49.41
CA ALA A 18 5.62 15.04 -49.67
C ALA A 18 6.12 16.34 -49.03
N LEU A 19 5.32 17.41 -49.09
CA LEU A 19 5.67 18.72 -48.52
C LEU A 19 5.86 18.67 -47.00
N VAL A 20 4.95 18.01 -46.27
CA VAL A 20 4.99 17.98 -44.79
C VAL A 20 5.68 16.73 -44.22
N GLY A 21 6.18 15.83 -45.09
CA GLY A 21 6.95 14.66 -44.70
C GLY A 21 6.13 13.54 -44.05
N VAL A 22 4.91 13.30 -44.53
CA VAL A 22 4.02 12.22 -44.04
C VAL A 22 3.57 11.31 -45.18
N SER A 23 2.92 10.18 -44.86
CA SER A 23 2.33 9.32 -45.89
C SER A 23 1.06 9.92 -46.49
N GLU A 24 0.77 9.60 -47.75
CA GLU A 24 -0.48 10.03 -48.40
C GLU A 24 -1.72 9.50 -47.66
N ALA A 25 -1.65 8.27 -47.13
CA ALA A 25 -2.70 7.71 -46.28
C ALA A 25 -2.99 8.58 -45.04
N ARG A 26 -1.95 9.19 -44.47
CA ARG A 26 -2.09 10.12 -43.33
C ARG A 26 -2.79 11.41 -43.74
N VAL A 27 -2.53 11.92 -44.95
CA VAL A 27 -3.24 13.09 -45.51
C VAL A 27 -4.70 12.75 -45.81
N SER A 28 -4.99 11.58 -46.36
CA SER A 28 -6.38 11.12 -46.54
C SER A 28 -7.12 11.04 -45.21
N GLN A 29 -6.44 10.59 -44.14
CA GLN A 29 -7.02 10.57 -42.80
C GLN A 29 -7.29 12.00 -42.29
N LEU A 30 -6.34 12.92 -42.44
CA LEU A 30 -6.50 14.34 -42.07
C LEU A 30 -7.73 14.97 -42.74
N VAL A 31 -7.96 14.67 -44.02
CA VAL A 31 -9.15 15.11 -44.76
C VAL A 31 -10.42 14.48 -44.18
N SER A 32 -10.42 13.18 -43.88
CA SER A 32 -11.59 12.50 -43.30
C SER A 32 -11.94 12.98 -41.90
N GLU A 33 -10.93 13.42 -41.14
CA GLU A 33 -11.06 14.01 -39.81
C GLU A 33 -11.50 15.49 -39.87
N GLY A 34 -11.63 16.07 -41.07
CA GLY A 34 -12.03 17.47 -41.25
C GLY A 34 -10.98 18.50 -40.86
N VAL A 35 -9.73 18.08 -40.65
CA VAL A 35 -8.62 18.99 -40.27
C VAL A 35 -8.20 19.88 -41.43
N ILE A 36 -8.33 19.37 -42.66
CA ILE A 36 -8.05 20.06 -43.92
C ILE A 36 -9.16 19.70 -44.91
N VAL A 37 -9.57 20.64 -45.78
CA VAL A 37 -10.72 20.45 -46.67
C VAL A 37 -10.29 20.27 -48.12
N ARG A 38 -10.89 19.30 -48.83
CA ARG A 38 -10.55 19.06 -50.24
C ARG A 38 -10.87 20.27 -51.11
N GLY A 39 -9.91 20.68 -51.93
CA GLY A 39 -10.05 21.80 -52.85
C GLY A 39 -9.45 23.11 -52.33
N ASP A 40 -9.11 23.17 -51.04
CA ASP A 40 -8.37 24.29 -50.45
C ASP A 40 -6.95 24.39 -51.00
N SER A 41 -6.38 25.58 -50.83
CA SER A 41 -5.00 25.88 -51.19
C SER A 41 -3.99 25.16 -50.30
N GLY A 42 -2.78 24.97 -50.82
CA GLY A 42 -1.67 24.44 -50.02
C GLY A 42 -1.37 25.27 -48.77
N HIS A 43 -1.64 26.58 -48.82
CA HIS A 43 -1.51 27.48 -47.67
C HIS A 43 -2.49 27.14 -46.55
N GLU A 44 -3.77 26.97 -46.89
CA GLU A 44 -4.84 26.64 -45.94
C GLU A 44 -4.61 25.27 -45.30
N TRP A 45 -4.19 24.27 -46.09
CA TRP A 45 -3.84 22.94 -45.57
C TRP A 45 -2.67 22.98 -44.58
N LEU A 46 -1.66 23.83 -44.85
CA LEU A 46 -0.53 23.99 -43.94
C LEU A 46 -0.96 24.62 -42.61
N LEU A 47 -1.82 25.64 -42.65
CA LEU A 47 -2.36 26.27 -41.44
C LEU A 47 -3.16 25.28 -40.59
N GLY A 48 -4.10 24.54 -41.19
CA GLY A 48 -4.90 23.54 -40.49
C GLY A 48 -4.05 22.40 -39.91
N TYR A 49 -3.04 21.95 -40.65
CA TYR A 49 -2.08 20.96 -40.15
C TYR A 49 -1.27 21.48 -38.96
N CYS A 50 -0.75 22.72 -39.05
CA CYS A 50 -0.01 23.35 -37.97
C CYS A 50 -0.88 23.60 -36.72
N GLU A 51 -2.13 24.01 -36.89
CA GLU A 51 -3.10 24.19 -35.80
C GLU A 51 -3.32 22.88 -35.05
N ARG A 52 -3.60 21.78 -35.76
CA ARG A 52 -3.71 20.44 -35.18
C ARG A 52 -2.47 20.04 -34.37
N LEU A 53 -1.27 20.33 -34.87
CA LEU A 53 -0.03 20.01 -34.15
C LEU A 53 0.13 20.83 -32.87
N ARG A 54 -0.29 22.10 -32.88
CA ARG A 54 -0.29 22.95 -31.68
C ARG A 54 -1.30 22.44 -30.66
N ASP A 55 -2.49 22.04 -31.07
CA ASP A 55 -3.51 21.48 -30.17
C ASP A 55 -3.06 20.18 -29.52
N GLN A 56 -2.44 19.28 -30.30
CA GLN A 56 -1.86 18.05 -29.75
C GLN A 56 -0.70 18.33 -28.80
N ALA A 57 0.15 19.31 -29.13
CA ALA A 57 1.24 19.71 -28.25
C ALA A 57 0.70 20.35 -26.96
N ALA A 58 -0.37 21.14 -27.03
CA ALA A 58 -1.05 21.72 -25.87
C ALA A 58 -1.72 20.64 -25.00
N GLY A 59 -2.39 19.65 -25.60
CA GLY A 59 -2.94 18.50 -24.88
C GLY A 59 -1.88 17.64 -24.21
N ARG A 60 -0.71 17.45 -24.85
CA ARG A 60 0.45 16.78 -24.24
C ARG A 60 1.11 17.64 -23.15
N ALA A 61 1.16 18.96 -23.30
CA ALA A 61 1.69 19.87 -22.29
C ALA A 61 0.78 19.96 -21.06
N SER A 62 -0.54 19.85 -21.24
CA SER A 62 -1.50 19.69 -20.13
C SER A 62 -1.29 18.36 -19.40
N ALA A 63 -0.98 17.27 -20.12
CA ALA A 63 -0.51 16.03 -19.53
C ALA A 63 0.91 16.12 -18.92
N GLY A 64 1.69 17.16 -19.25
CA GLY A 64 3.02 17.41 -18.66
C GLY A 64 2.98 18.22 -17.37
N LEU A 65 2.08 19.21 -17.27
CA LEU A 65 1.88 20.01 -16.04
C LEU A 65 1.01 19.30 -14.98
N GLY A 66 0.25 18.26 -15.35
CA GLY A 66 -0.57 17.47 -14.42
C GLY A 66 -0.39 15.94 -14.51
N GLY A 67 0.40 15.43 -15.45
CA GLY A 67 0.66 13.98 -15.58
C GLY A 67 2.03 13.52 -15.05
N LEU A 68 2.96 14.45 -14.79
CA LEU A 68 4.11 14.17 -13.91
C LEU A 68 3.61 13.76 -12.51
N ASP A 69 2.56 14.42 -12.03
CA ASP A 69 1.89 14.14 -10.76
C ASP A 69 1.33 12.71 -10.75
N LEU A 70 0.53 12.33 -11.74
CA LEU A 70 -0.03 10.97 -11.84
C LEU A 70 1.01 9.85 -11.93
N VAL A 71 2.14 10.07 -12.60
CA VAL A 71 3.24 9.09 -12.65
C VAL A 71 3.95 9.00 -11.30
N GLN A 72 4.18 10.14 -10.65
CA GLN A 72 4.77 10.20 -9.32
C GLN A 72 3.86 9.59 -8.24
N GLU A 73 2.57 9.91 -8.25
CA GLU A 73 1.56 9.32 -7.37
C GLU A 73 1.43 7.81 -7.58
N ARG A 74 1.45 7.33 -8.83
CA ARG A 74 1.46 5.88 -9.12
C ARG A 74 2.73 5.20 -8.63
N ALA A 75 3.88 5.85 -8.74
CA ALA A 75 5.13 5.32 -8.21
C ALA A 75 5.11 5.27 -6.67
N ALA A 76 4.56 6.30 -6.02
CA ALA A 76 4.38 6.33 -4.57
C ALA A 76 3.41 5.23 -4.11
N LEU A 77 2.26 5.07 -4.78
CA LEU A 77 1.30 4.01 -4.51
C LEU A 77 1.92 2.62 -4.70
N ALA A 78 2.72 2.41 -5.74
CA ALA A 78 3.40 1.14 -5.99
C ALA A 78 4.42 0.80 -4.89
N ARG A 79 5.12 1.80 -4.32
CA ARG A 79 6.02 1.61 -3.17
C ARG A 79 5.24 1.19 -1.92
N SER A 80 4.20 1.96 -1.56
CA SER A 80 3.35 1.65 -0.41
C SER A 80 2.69 0.26 -0.52
N GLN A 81 2.22 -0.12 -1.72
CA GLN A 81 1.67 -1.46 -1.95
C GLN A 81 2.70 -2.56 -1.78
N ARG A 82 3.95 -2.33 -2.20
CA ARG A 82 5.04 -3.28 -2.03
C ARG A 82 5.36 -3.47 -0.55
N GLU A 83 5.48 -2.39 0.21
CA GLU A 83 5.73 -2.43 1.67
C GLU A 83 4.61 -3.17 2.40
N ALA A 84 3.35 -2.87 2.08
CA ALA A 84 2.20 -3.58 2.64
C ALA A 84 2.22 -5.08 2.30
N GLN A 85 2.66 -5.43 1.08
CA GLN A 85 2.79 -6.84 0.68
C GLN A 85 3.96 -7.53 1.40
N ASP A 86 5.09 -6.83 1.58
CA ASP A 86 6.25 -7.34 2.30
C ASP A 86 5.90 -7.60 3.77
N LEU A 87 5.14 -6.71 4.42
CA LEU A 87 4.62 -6.92 5.79
C LEU A 87 3.68 -8.13 5.86
N LYS A 88 2.74 -8.27 4.92
CA LYS A 88 1.85 -9.44 4.85
C LYS A 88 2.64 -10.74 4.67
N ASN A 89 3.68 -10.73 3.84
CA ASN A 89 4.55 -11.88 3.64
C ASN A 89 5.34 -12.20 4.92
N ALA A 90 5.82 -11.20 5.63
CA ALA A 90 6.55 -11.36 6.88
C ALA A 90 5.63 -11.94 7.98
N VAL A 91 4.38 -11.48 8.08
CA VAL A 91 3.35 -12.08 8.94
C VAL A 91 3.07 -13.54 8.55
N ALA A 92 2.90 -13.81 7.26
CA ALA A 92 2.65 -15.18 6.77
C ALA A 92 3.82 -16.15 7.03
N ARG A 93 5.06 -15.64 7.05
CA ARG A 93 6.26 -16.38 7.45
C ARG A 93 6.42 -16.52 8.97
N GLY A 94 5.62 -15.82 9.77
CA GLY A 94 5.70 -15.82 11.22
C GLY A 94 6.81 -14.93 11.79
N GLU A 95 7.35 -14.00 10.99
CA GLU A 95 8.37 -13.03 11.44
C GLU A 95 7.74 -11.90 12.26
N PHE A 96 6.46 -11.59 12.00
CA PHE A 96 5.67 -10.61 12.75
C PHE A 96 4.38 -11.25 13.24
N ALA A 97 3.99 -10.93 14.48
CA ALA A 97 2.75 -11.39 15.08
C ALA A 97 2.01 -10.21 15.73
N PRO A 98 0.67 -10.13 15.59
CA PRO A 98 -0.12 -9.13 16.30
C PRO A 98 0.04 -9.30 17.81
N ILE A 99 0.41 -8.22 18.50
CA ILE A 99 0.69 -8.25 19.95
C ILE A 99 -0.56 -8.65 20.73
N GLY A 100 -1.75 -8.19 20.33
CA GLY A 100 -3.02 -8.60 20.94
C GLY A 100 -3.22 -10.12 20.91
N ALA A 101 -2.96 -10.75 19.76
CA ALA A 101 -3.05 -12.20 19.63
C ALA A 101 -2.03 -12.92 20.53
N LEU A 102 -0.81 -12.37 20.68
CA LEU A 102 0.18 -12.91 21.62
C LEU A 102 -0.27 -12.78 23.08
N ALA A 103 -0.85 -11.64 23.45
CA ALA A 103 -1.37 -11.41 24.80
C ALA A 103 -2.53 -12.36 25.13
N ASP A 104 -3.45 -12.57 24.19
CA ASP A 104 -4.57 -13.51 24.34
C ASP A 104 -4.09 -14.95 24.52
N VAL A 105 -3.15 -15.40 23.66
CA VAL A 105 -2.56 -16.75 23.75
C VAL A 105 -1.82 -16.92 25.07
N LEU A 106 -1.07 -15.92 25.52
CA LEU A 106 -0.38 -15.94 26.80
C LEU A 106 -1.37 -16.02 27.97
N GLY A 107 -2.44 -15.22 27.94
CA GLY A 107 -3.50 -15.24 28.95
C GLY A 107 -4.18 -16.62 29.04
N LEU A 108 -4.50 -17.22 27.90
CA LEU A 108 -5.08 -18.56 27.83
C LEU A 108 -4.12 -19.63 28.37
N ALA A 109 -2.86 -19.60 27.94
CA ALA A 109 -1.83 -20.53 28.38
C ALA A 109 -1.58 -20.41 29.90
N SER A 110 -1.49 -19.19 30.42
CA SER A 110 -1.31 -18.93 31.84
C SER A 110 -2.51 -19.39 32.67
N SER A 111 -3.73 -19.24 32.16
CA SER A 111 -4.93 -19.74 32.84
C SER A 111 -4.95 -21.27 32.93
N ALA A 112 -4.56 -21.96 31.84
CA ALA A 112 -4.48 -23.42 31.83
C ALA A 112 -3.47 -23.98 32.87
N VAL A 113 -2.35 -23.27 33.10
CA VAL A 113 -1.38 -23.64 34.15
C VAL A 113 -2.00 -23.49 35.54
N VAL A 114 -2.69 -22.37 35.80
CA VAL A 114 -3.36 -22.10 37.06
C VAL A 114 -4.40 -23.18 37.38
N ASP A 115 -5.24 -23.52 36.40
CA ASP A 115 -6.23 -24.59 36.53
C ASP A 115 -5.58 -25.93 36.88
N ARG A 116 -4.42 -26.22 36.28
CA ARG A 116 -3.67 -27.46 36.58
C ARG A 116 -3.11 -27.46 37.99
N MET A 117 -2.64 -26.33 38.50
CA MET A 117 -2.18 -26.20 39.89
C MET A 117 -3.34 -26.41 40.87
N ASP A 118 -4.52 -25.84 40.59
CA ASP A 118 -5.71 -26.00 41.46
C ASP A 118 -6.18 -27.46 41.55
N GLN A 119 -5.98 -28.25 40.49
CA GLN A 119 -6.29 -29.68 40.49
C GLN A 119 -5.33 -30.55 41.33
N ILE A 120 -4.16 -30.04 41.71
CA ILE A 120 -3.13 -30.83 42.40
C ILE A 120 -3.62 -31.32 43.76
N GLU A 121 -4.45 -30.56 44.48
CA GLU A 121 -4.99 -31.03 45.77
C GLU A 121 -5.75 -32.36 45.63
N GLY A 122 -6.68 -32.42 44.67
CA GLY A 122 -7.46 -33.63 44.42
C GLY A 122 -6.58 -34.79 43.96
N GLN A 123 -5.57 -34.51 43.13
CA GLN A 123 -4.61 -35.52 42.67
C GLN A 123 -3.73 -36.04 43.81
N LEU A 124 -3.28 -35.16 44.70
CA LEU A 124 -2.44 -35.50 45.84
C LEU A 124 -3.18 -36.41 46.82
N ARG A 125 -4.46 -36.13 47.10
CA ARG A 125 -5.31 -37.01 47.93
C ARG A 125 -5.47 -38.41 47.33
N LYS A 126 -5.51 -38.52 46.00
CA LYS A 126 -5.67 -39.79 45.29
C LYS A 126 -4.36 -40.57 45.16
N ALA A 127 -3.27 -39.89 44.85
CA ALA A 127 -1.96 -40.50 44.60
C ALA A 127 -1.19 -40.82 45.89
N CYS A 128 -1.38 -40.00 46.93
CA CYS A 128 -0.69 -40.11 48.21
C CYS A 128 -1.72 -40.09 49.37
N PRO A 129 -2.56 -41.12 49.51
CA PRO A 129 -3.64 -41.14 50.52
C PRO A 129 -3.12 -41.09 51.97
N ASP A 130 -1.94 -41.68 52.22
CA ASP A 130 -1.32 -41.76 53.54
C ASP A 130 -0.40 -40.57 53.85
N LEU A 131 -0.42 -39.51 53.02
CA LEU A 131 0.39 -38.31 53.26
C LEU A 131 -0.10 -37.61 54.56
N PRO A 132 0.80 -37.35 55.53
CA PRO A 132 0.47 -36.60 56.73
C PRO A 132 -0.19 -35.24 56.41
N GLU A 133 -1.19 -34.85 57.20
CA GLU A 133 -1.97 -33.63 56.97
C GLU A 133 -1.08 -32.37 57.00
N ASP A 134 -0.15 -32.30 57.94
CA ASP A 134 0.82 -31.20 58.07
C ASP A 134 1.73 -31.06 56.85
N ALA A 135 2.19 -32.19 56.28
CA ALA A 135 2.94 -32.21 55.04
C ALA A 135 2.08 -31.78 53.85
N ARG A 136 0.84 -32.28 53.76
CA ARG A 136 -0.12 -31.89 52.71
C ARG A 136 -0.44 -30.40 52.72
N VAL A 137 -0.76 -29.86 53.89
CA VAL A 137 -1.03 -28.42 54.08
C VAL A 137 0.17 -27.58 53.65
N THR A 138 1.38 -28.04 53.98
CA THR A 138 2.61 -27.34 53.58
C THR A 138 2.79 -27.32 52.07
N VAL A 139 2.58 -28.46 51.38
CA VAL A 139 2.64 -28.54 49.92
C VAL A 139 1.60 -27.62 49.26
N LEU A 140 0.35 -27.67 49.72
CA LEU A 140 -0.73 -26.84 49.16
C LEU A 140 -0.46 -25.35 49.34
N ARG A 141 0.08 -24.95 50.48
CA ARG A 141 0.50 -23.56 50.73
C ARG A 141 1.59 -23.11 49.77
N VAL A 142 2.66 -23.89 49.62
CA VAL A 142 3.76 -23.55 48.68
C VAL A 142 3.24 -23.47 47.24
N LEU A 143 2.32 -24.35 46.87
CA LEU A 143 1.69 -24.34 45.55
C LEU A 143 0.80 -23.10 45.34
N ALA A 144 0.02 -22.72 46.35
CA ALA A 144 -0.79 -21.51 46.32
C ALA A 144 0.07 -20.26 46.20
N ASP A 145 1.19 -20.19 46.93
CA ASP A 145 2.15 -19.08 46.83
C ASP A 145 2.74 -19.00 45.42
N ALA A 146 3.15 -20.13 44.84
CA ALA A 146 3.66 -20.20 43.46
C ALA A 146 2.61 -19.79 42.42
N ARG A 147 1.36 -20.22 42.57
CA ARG A 147 0.23 -19.85 41.70
C ARG A 147 -0.06 -18.35 41.77
N ASN A 148 -0.09 -17.78 42.98
CA ASN A 148 -0.33 -16.35 43.17
C ASN A 148 0.79 -15.50 42.57
N GLU A 149 2.04 -15.94 42.71
CA GLU A 149 3.20 -15.30 42.09
C GLU A 149 3.11 -15.35 40.56
N TRP A 150 2.77 -16.50 39.98
CA TRP A 150 2.57 -16.65 38.54
C TRP A 150 1.52 -15.69 38.00
N ILE A 151 0.36 -15.61 38.66
CA ILE A 151 -0.72 -14.68 38.29
C ILE A 151 -0.22 -13.23 38.34
N ARG A 152 0.46 -12.86 39.43
CA ARG A 152 0.98 -11.50 39.62
C ARG A 152 1.98 -11.11 38.53
N VAL A 153 2.94 -11.96 38.23
CA VAL A 153 3.98 -11.70 37.20
C VAL A 153 3.37 -11.66 35.81
N THR A 154 2.50 -12.61 35.47
CA THR A 154 1.86 -12.66 34.16
C THR A 154 0.97 -11.45 33.93
N SER A 155 0.11 -11.09 34.89
CA SER A 155 -0.76 -9.91 34.78
C SER A 155 0.04 -8.63 34.65
N LYS A 156 1.17 -8.52 35.36
CA LYS A 156 2.08 -7.38 35.23
C LYS A 156 2.66 -7.29 33.80
N LEU A 157 3.19 -8.39 33.27
CA LEU A 157 3.78 -8.43 31.92
C LEU A 157 2.75 -8.07 30.83
N ILE A 158 1.52 -8.60 30.94
CA ILE A 158 0.42 -8.28 30.03
C ILE A 158 0.08 -6.79 30.14
N GLY A 159 -0.06 -6.26 31.36
CA GLY A 159 -0.37 -4.85 31.60
C GLY A 159 0.70 -3.90 31.04
N GLU A 160 1.97 -4.16 31.31
CA GLU A 160 3.10 -3.38 30.78
C GLU A 160 3.12 -3.42 29.25
N ARG A 161 2.86 -4.59 28.65
CA ARG A 161 2.87 -4.72 27.19
C ARG A 161 1.72 -3.97 26.52
N VAL A 162 0.53 -4.00 27.13
CA VAL A 162 -0.67 -3.27 26.65
C VAL A 162 -0.49 -1.76 26.84
N ALA A 163 0.06 -1.30 27.96
CA ALA A 163 0.35 0.11 28.18
C ALA A 163 1.35 0.66 27.14
N ALA A 164 2.41 -0.09 26.87
CA ALA A 164 3.37 0.24 25.81
C ALA A 164 2.75 0.28 24.40
N MET A 165 1.59 -0.34 24.17
CA MET A 165 0.85 -0.20 22.90
C MET A 165 0.01 1.07 22.87
N ALA A 166 -0.56 1.50 24.00
CA ALA A 166 -1.35 2.71 24.09
C ALA A 166 -0.49 3.99 24.00
N GLU A 167 0.78 3.88 24.38
CA GLU A 167 1.76 4.98 24.34
C GLU A 167 2.63 4.96 23.07
N ALA A 168 2.50 3.94 22.21
CA ALA A 168 3.21 3.94 20.93
C ALA A 168 2.57 5.01 20.03
N PRO A 169 3.35 6.00 19.53
CA PRO A 169 2.83 6.93 18.54
C PRO A 169 2.39 6.14 17.31
N ASP A 170 1.28 6.55 16.69
CA ASP A 170 0.87 6.00 15.40
C ASP A 170 2.07 6.19 14.44
N GLU A 171 2.58 5.10 13.87
CA GLU A 171 3.74 5.14 12.97
C GLU A 171 3.52 6.09 11.77
N ASP A 172 2.27 6.44 11.47
CA ASP A 172 1.88 7.43 10.48
C ASP A 172 2.26 8.89 10.84
N GLU A 173 2.48 9.24 12.12
CA GLU A 173 2.93 10.59 12.53
C GLU A 173 4.44 10.82 12.33
N LEU A 174 5.24 9.75 12.26
CA LEU A 174 6.70 9.85 12.17
C LEU A 174 7.20 10.13 10.74
N ASP A 175 6.40 9.83 9.73
CA ASP A 175 6.73 10.09 8.32
C ASP A 175 6.40 11.52 7.87
N GLU A 176 5.50 12.24 8.55
CA GLU A 176 5.20 13.65 8.25
C GLU A 176 6.31 14.60 8.72
N GLU A 177 7.00 14.30 9.82
CA GLU A 177 8.08 15.16 10.37
C GLU A 177 9.40 15.04 9.59
N ALA A 178 9.62 13.93 8.87
CA ALA A 178 10.80 13.72 8.03
C ALA A 178 10.67 14.31 6.61
N ALA A 179 9.49 14.85 6.26
CA ALA A 179 9.18 15.37 4.94
C ALA A 179 9.28 16.92 4.82
N PHE A 180 9.74 17.62 5.87
CA PHE A 180 9.95 19.08 5.88
C PHE A 180 11.41 19.51 5.80
#